data_AF-A0A377CC55-F1
#
_entry.id   AF-A0A377CC55-F1
#
_cell.length_a   1.000
_cell.length_b   1.000
_cell.length_c   1.000
_cell.angle_alpha   90.00
_cell.angle_beta   90.00
_cell.angle_gamma   90.00
#
_symmetry.space_group_name_H-M   'P 1'
#
loop_
_entity.id
_entity.type
_entity.pdbx_description
1 polymer ?
#
loop_
_entity_poly.entity_id
_entity_poly.type
_entity_poly.pdbx_seq_one_letter_code
_entity_poly.pdbx_strand_id
1 'polypeptide(L)' 'MIRKAFVMQVNPDAHEEYQRRHNPIWPELEAVLEISRCA' A
#
# COMPACT_ATOMS: atom_id res chain seq x y z
N MET A 1 -11.25 -17.04 -0.48
CA MET A 1 -10.71 -15.67 -0.60
C MET A 1 -11.67 -14.81 -1.37
N ILE A 2 -11.92 -13.58 -0.91
CA ILE A 2 -12.78 -12.60 -1.59
C ILE A 2 -11.86 -11.63 -2.32
N ARG A 3 -12.10 -11.36 -3.61
CA ARG A 3 -11.30 -10.39 -4.38
C ARG A 3 -11.84 -8.99 -4.11
N LYS A 4 -10.96 -8.06 -3.74
CA LYS A 4 -11.28 -6.64 -3.55
C LYS A 4 -10.33 -5.78 -4.37
N ALA A 5 -10.87 -4.74 -4.99
CA ALA A 5 -10.12 -3.82 -5.84
C ALA A 5 -10.64 -2.39 -5.63
N PHE A 6 -9.73 -1.43 -5.66
CA PHE A 6 -10.00 0.00 -5.58
C PHE A 6 -8.93 0.75 -6.39
N VAL A 7 -9.21 2.01 -6.75
CA VAL A 7 -8.29 2.89 -7.46
C VAL A 7 -8.00 4.12 -6.62
N MET A 8 -6.76 4.60 -6.67
CA MET A 8 -6.30 5.83 -6.02
C MET A 8 -5.57 6.71 -7.04
N GLN A 9 -5.39 7.98 -6.71
CA GLN A 9 -4.64 8.93 -7.53
C GLN A 9 -3.35 9.30 -6.83
N VAL A 10 -2.30 9.55 -7.62
CA VAL A 10 -1.00 10.05 -7.17
C VAL A 10 -0.73 11.34 -7.95
N ASN A 11 -0.09 12.32 -7.30
CA ASN A 11 0.29 13.55 -7.99
C ASN A 11 1.26 13.24 -9.14
N PRO A 12 1.15 13.92 -10.30
CA PRO A 12 1.95 13.61 -11.49
C PRO A 12 3.47 13.59 -11.26
N ASP A 13 3.96 14.45 -10.38
CA ASP A 13 5.36 14.64 -10.02
C ASP A 13 5.86 13.71 -8.89
N ALA A 14 4.98 12.93 -8.26
CA ALA A 14 5.28 12.15 -7.06
C ALA A 14 5.39 10.64 -7.29
N HIS A 15 5.37 10.15 -8.54
CA HIS A 15 5.36 8.71 -8.85
C HIS A 15 6.58 7.96 -8.31
N GLU A 16 7.79 8.48 -8.53
CA GLU A 16 9.03 7.84 -8.06
C GLU A 16 9.09 7.81 -6.53
N GLU A 17 8.73 8.92 -5.88
CA GLU A 17 8.70 9.02 -4.42
C GLU A 17 7.64 8.10 -3.82
N TYR A 18 6.47 7.98 -4.47
CA TYR A 18 5.43 7.04 -4.07
C TYR A 18 5.98 5.61 -4.09
N GLN A 19 6.61 5.18 -5.19
CA GLN A 19 7.22 3.86 -5.28
C GLN A 19 8.30 3.64 -4.21
N ARG A 20 9.17 4.62 -3.97
CA ARG A 20 10.24 4.54 -2.97
C ARG A 20 9.68 4.34 -1.55
N ARG A 21 8.59 5.02 -1.20
CA ARG A 21 7.92 4.86 0.11
C ARG A 21 7.24 3.50 0.30
N HIS A 22 6.98 2.79 -0.79
CA HIS A 22 6.40 1.44 -0.74
C HIS A 22 7.45 0.33 -0.78
N ASN A 23 8.76 0.67 -0.82
CA ASN A 23 9.83 -0.30 -0.96
C ASN A 23 11.05 0.03 -0.07
N PRO A 24 11.06 -0.40 1.21
CA PRO A 24 9.99 -1.10 1.91
C PRO A 24 8.96 -0.14 2.55
N ILE A 25 7.75 -0.64 2.80
CA ILE A 25 6.81 0.01 3.73
C ILE A 25 7.27 -0.15 5.18
N TRP A 26 6.62 0.55 6.11
CA TRP A 26 6.93 0.41 7.53
C TRP A 26 6.60 -1.01 8.06
N PRO A 27 7.47 -1.64 8.85
CA PRO A 27 7.26 -3.00 9.36
C PRO A 27 5.96 -3.17 10.16
N GLU A 28 5.56 -2.17 10.93
CA GLU A 28 4.31 -2.18 11.68
C GLU A 28 3.08 -2.14 10.78
N LEU A 29 3.17 -1.47 9.62
CA LEU A 29 2.09 -1.42 8.64
C LEU A 29 1.94 -2.77 7.95
N GLU A 30 3.05 -3.41 7.59
CA GLU A 30 3.06 -4.78 7.05
C GLU A 30 2.37 -5.76 8.02
N ALA A 31 2.75 -5.72 9.31
CA ALA A 31 2.14 -6.57 10.34
C ALA A 31 0.63 -6.33 10.49
N VAL A 32 0.18 -5.07 10.44
CA VAL A 32 -1.26 -4.74 10.51
C VAL A 32 -2.02 -5.28 9.30
N LEU A 33 -1.46 -5.15 8.08
CA LEU A 33 -2.11 -5.65 6.87
C LEU A 33 -2.24 -7.18 6.85
N GLU A 34 -1.27 -7.89 7.43
CA GLU A 34 -1.31 -9.35 7.60
C GLU A 34 -2.39 -9.75 8.63
N ILE A 35 -2.37 -9.15 9.83
CA ILE A 35 -3.30 -9.48 10.93
C ILE A 35 -4.74 -9.14 10.57
N SER A 36 -4.97 -7.97 9.95
CA SER A 36 -6.31 -7.51 9.60
C SER A 36 -6.95 -8.34 8.49
N ARG A 37 -6.19 -9.22 7.81
CA ARG A 37 -6.63 -9.97 6.63
C ARG A 37 -7.43 -9.07 5.69
N CYS A 38 -6.79 -7.95 5.30
CA CYS A 38 -7.24 -6.89 4.39
C CYS A 38 -8.68 -7.13 3.90
N ALA A 39 -9.64 -6.78 4.77
CA ALA A 39 -10.99 -7.30 4.73
C ALA A 39 -11.66 -7.00 3.42
#